data_AF-A0A5C5XG28-F1
#
_entry.id   AF-A0A5C5XG28-F1
#
_cell.length_a   1.000
_cell.length_b   1.000
_cell.length_c   1.000
_cell.angle_alpha   90.00
_cell.angle_beta   90.00
_cell.angle_gamma   90.00
#
_symmetry.space_group_name_H-M   'P 1'
#
loop_
_entity.id
_entity.type
_entity.pdbx_description
1 polymer ?
#
loop_
_entity_poly.entity_id
_entity_poly.type
_entity_poly.pdbx_seq_one_letter_code
_entity_poly.pdbx_strand_id
1 'polypeptide(L)'
;MALVLAGLMQGLDRDEVLAPDWEPLTQLRQLEPLHPEVEEVATGSFRQLQPPAIKGSGYVVKSLEAALWAFHDAQDFREAVLRAVNLGDDADTTGAICGQFAGAYWGELGIPQDWLDGLAKKEMIENALMGLMSDNAGQTR
;
A
#
# COMPACT_ATOMS: atom_id res chain seq x y z
N MET A 1 -3.16 -5.06 5.09
CA MET A 1 -1.93 -4.39 4.63
C MET A 1 -0.76 -5.35 4.49
N ALA A 2 -0.32 -6.05 5.55
CA ALA A 2 0.89 -6.90 5.50
C ALA A 2 0.86 -7.99 4.41
N LEU A 3 -0.26 -8.71 4.25
CA LEU A 3 -0.42 -9.70 3.18
C LEU A 3 -0.22 -9.09 1.79
N VAL A 4 -0.92 -7.97 1.51
CA VAL A 4 -0.81 -7.27 0.22
C VAL A 4 0.64 -6.85 -0.06
N LEU A 5 1.31 -6.22 0.91
CA LEU A 5 2.72 -5.82 0.75
C LEU A 5 3.63 -7.02 0.49
N ALA A 6 3.46 -8.10 1.25
CA ALA A 6 4.26 -9.31 1.08
C ALA A 6 4.08 -9.95 -0.30
N GLY A 7 2.86 -9.93 -0.85
CA GLY A 7 2.59 -10.41 -2.20
C GLY A 7 3.24 -9.52 -3.27
N LEU A 8 3.06 -8.19 -3.17
CA LEU A 8 3.67 -7.24 -4.10
C LEU A 8 5.21 -7.33 -4.10
N MET A 9 5.82 -7.44 -2.91
CA MET A 9 7.28 -7.60 -2.78
C MET A 9 7.80 -8.93 -3.35
N GLN A 10 6.95 -9.94 -3.49
CA GLN A 10 7.26 -11.20 -4.16
C GLN A 10 7.04 -11.14 -5.68
N GLY A 11 6.62 -9.98 -6.20
CA GLY A 11 6.35 -9.76 -7.62
C GLY A 11 4.98 -10.26 -8.09
N LEU A 12 4.06 -10.55 -7.18
CA LEU A 12 2.67 -10.84 -7.54
C LEU A 12 1.99 -9.58 -8.09
N ASP A 13 1.07 -9.78 -9.04
CA ASP A 13 0.36 -8.66 -9.63
C ASP A 13 -0.63 -8.02 -8.65
N ARG A 14 -0.89 -6.72 -8.85
CA ARG A 14 -1.84 -5.94 -8.05
C ARG A 14 -3.24 -6.55 -8.08
N ASP A 15 -3.73 -7.03 -9.22
CA ASP A 15 -5.08 -7.60 -9.31
C ASP A 15 -5.18 -8.92 -8.54
N GLU A 16 -4.08 -9.68 -8.45
CA GLU A 16 -4.02 -10.91 -7.67
C GLU A 16 -4.06 -10.63 -6.17
N VAL A 17 -3.17 -9.78 -5.65
CA VAL A 17 -3.07 -9.52 -4.20
C VAL A 17 -4.27 -8.74 -3.65
N LEU A 18 -5.03 -8.06 -4.52
CA LEU A 18 -6.26 -7.34 -4.18
C LEU A 18 -7.53 -8.12 -4.53
N ALA A 19 -7.41 -9.40 -4.91
CA ALA A 19 -8.55 -10.26 -5.15
C ALA A 19 -9.20 -10.68 -3.81
N PRO A 20 -10.54 -10.62 -3.69
CA PRO A 20 -11.23 -10.98 -2.45
C PRO A 20 -11.12 -12.48 -2.14
N ASP A 21 -10.82 -13.31 -3.13
CA ASP A 21 -10.62 -14.76 -3.05
C ASP A 21 -9.14 -15.16 -3.12
N TRP A 22 -8.20 -14.20 -2.97
CA TRP A 22 -6.78 -14.51 -2.88
C TRP A 22 -6.51 -15.50 -1.75
N GLU A 23 -5.74 -16.56 -2.05
CA GLU A 23 -5.61 -17.73 -1.18
C GLU A 23 -5.08 -17.39 0.24
N PRO A 24 -4.03 -16.57 0.40
CA PRO A 24 -3.55 -16.16 1.72
C PRO A 24 -4.60 -15.39 2.54
N LEU A 25 -5.44 -14.58 1.89
CA LEU A 25 -6.52 -13.87 2.55
C LEU A 25 -7.62 -14.85 2.99
N THR A 26 -7.93 -15.83 2.15
CA THR A 26 -8.91 -16.89 2.46
C THR A 26 -8.45 -17.75 3.64
N GLN A 27 -7.17 -18.13 3.68
CA GLN A 27 -6.58 -18.83 4.82
C GLN A 27 -6.66 -17.98 6.10
N LEU A 28 -6.35 -16.68 6.03
CA LEU A 28 -6.43 -15.79 7.19
C LEU A 28 -7.85 -15.75 7.78
N ARG A 29 -8.88 -15.64 6.94
CA ARG A 29 -10.29 -15.64 7.37
C ARG A 29 -10.72 -16.94 8.06
N GLN A 30 -10.11 -18.08 7.70
CA GLN A 30 -10.39 -19.37 8.33
C GLN A 30 -9.75 -19.47 9.72
N LEU A 31 -8.63 -18.79 9.94
CA LEU A 31 -7.96 -18.75 11.24
C LEU A 31 -8.66 -17.79 12.20
N GLU A 32 -8.97 -16.58 11.74
CA GLU A 32 -9.62 -15.55 12.55
C GLU A 32 -10.57 -14.71 11.68
N PRO A 33 -11.84 -14.51 12.08
CA PRO A 33 -12.74 -13.62 11.38
C PRO A 33 -12.19 -12.18 11.34
N LEU A 34 -12.24 -11.56 10.16
CA LEU A 34 -11.87 -10.15 10.04
C LEU A 34 -12.93 -9.26 10.71
N HIS A 35 -12.47 -8.14 11.28
CA HIS A 35 -13.39 -7.10 11.73
C HIS A 35 -14.29 -6.65 10.55
N PRO A 36 -15.60 -6.38 10.73
CA PRO A 36 -16.51 -6.10 9.63
C PRO A 36 -16.06 -5.01 8.66
N GLU A 37 -15.47 -3.93 9.19
CA GLU A 37 -14.96 -2.83 8.35
C GLU A 37 -13.72 -3.24 7.54
N VAL A 38 -12.88 -4.14 8.06
CA VAL A 38 -11.74 -4.69 7.31
C VAL A 38 -12.24 -5.66 6.24
N GLU A 39 -13.28 -6.44 6.54
CA GLU A 39 -13.91 -7.34 5.59
C GLU A 39 -14.55 -6.58 4.42
N GLU A 40 -15.21 -5.45 4.68
CA GLU A 40 -15.74 -4.55 3.64
C GLU A 40 -14.63 -4.07 2.68
N VAL A 41 -13.49 -3.66 3.21
CA VAL A 41 -12.33 -3.28 2.39
C VAL A 41 -11.76 -4.48 1.64
N ALA A 42 -11.61 -5.62 2.31
CA ALA A 42 -11.06 -6.85 1.74
C ALA A 42 -11.94 -7.45 0.63
N THR A 43 -13.24 -7.15 0.64
CA THR A 43 -14.19 -7.54 -0.42
C THR A 43 -14.29 -6.53 -1.56
N GLY A 44 -13.57 -5.40 -1.48
CA GLY A 44 -13.36 -4.50 -2.61
C GLY A 44 -14.18 -3.21 -2.58
N SER A 45 -14.64 -2.73 -1.43
CA SER A 45 -15.34 -1.44 -1.31
C SER A 45 -14.60 -0.28 -1.98
N PHE A 46 -13.27 -0.26 -1.89
CA PHE A 46 -12.38 0.73 -2.53
C PHE A 46 -12.47 0.77 -4.07
N ARG A 47 -13.04 -0.25 -4.73
CA ARG A 47 -13.27 -0.26 -6.19
C ARG A 47 -14.58 0.43 -6.58
N GLN A 48 -15.53 0.52 -5.64
CA GLN A 48 -16.88 1.01 -5.89
C GLN A 48 -17.07 2.46 -5.44
N LEU A 49 -16.35 2.87 -4.40
CA LEU A 49 -16.45 4.21 -3.85
C LEU A 49 -15.71 5.24 -4.72
N GLN A 50 -16.22 6.46 -4.72
CA GLN A 50 -15.63 7.64 -5.36
C GLN A 50 -15.72 8.85 -4.41
N PRO A 51 -14.88 9.88 -4.56
CA PRO A 51 -14.99 11.09 -3.73
C PRO A 51 -16.38 11.74 -3.89
N PRO A 52 -17.01 12.24 -2.82
CA PRO A 52 -16.49 12.39 -1.46
C PRO A 52 -16.74 11.18 -0.52
N ALA A 53 -17.30 10.08 -1.02
CA ALA A 53 -17.59 8.90 -0.20
C ALA A 53 -16.30 8.16 0.21
N ILE A 54 -15.30 8.14 -0.67
CA ILE A 54 -13.91 7.82 -0.31
C ILE A 54 -13.19 9.11 0.08
N LYS A 55 -12.44 9.07 1.19
CA LYS A 55 -11.71 10.21 1.71
C LYS A 55 -10.55 9.75 2.59
N GLY A 56 -9.50 10.56 2.68
CA GLY A 56 -8.51 10.42 3.73
C GLY A 56 -9.16 10.57 5.11
N SER A 57 -8.62 9.91 6.12
CA SER A 57 -9.09 9.99 7.50
C SER A 57 -8.00 9.52 8.47
N GLY A 58 -7.97 10.05 9.69
CA GLY A 58 -7.15 9.52 10.79
C GLY A 58 -7.61 8.19 11.35
N TYR A 59 -8.71 7.63 10.83
CA TYR A 59 -9.16 6.30 11.18
C TYR A 59 -8.57 5.24 10.24
N VAL A 60 -7.76 4.34 10.82
CA VAL A 60 -6.88 3.40 10.10
C VAL A 60 -7.53 2.60 8.97
N VAL A 61 -8.77 2.11 9.15
CA VAL A 61 -9.44 1.31 8.11
C VAL A 61 -9.81 2.18 6.91
N LYS A 62 -10.23 3.43 7.16
CA LYS A 62 -10.58 4.39 6.10
C LYS A 62 -9.35 4.92 5.38
N SER A 63 -8.23 5.14 6.08
CA SER A 63 -6.95 5.48 5.43
C SER A 63 -6.47 4.34 4.52
N LEU A 64 -6.62 3.09 4.96
CA LEU A 64 -6.29 1.92 4.15
C LEU A 64 -7.20 1.81 2.92
N GLU A 65 -8.51 1.97 3.09
CA GLU A 65 -9.48 1.95 1.99
C GLU A 65 -9.17 3.02 0.94
N ALA A 66 -8.89 4.25 1.37
CA ALA A 66 -8.52 5.36 0.52
C ALA A 66 -7.19 5.12 -0.24
N ALA A 67 -6.18 4.55 0.44
CA ALA A 67 -4.92 4.19 -0.20
C ALA A 67 -5.08 3.09 -1.25
N LEU A 68 -5.91 2.08 -0.98
CA LEU A 68 -6.24 1.03 -1.97
C LEU A 68 -7.04 1.60 -3.14
N TRP A 69 -7.97 2.53 -2.90
CA TRP A 69 -8.68 3.23 -3.97
C TRP A 69 -7.75 4.01 -4.88
N ALA A 70 -6.74 4.67 -4.32
CA ALA A 70 -5.75 5.40 -5.10
C ALA A 70 -4.83 4.46 -5.88
N PHE A 71 -4.46 3.32 -5.28
CA PHE A 71 -3.50 2.38 -5.85
C PHE A 71 -4.10 1.43 -6.91
N HIS A 72 -5.31 0.91 -6.72
CA HIS A 72 -5.82 -0.25 -7.48
C HIS A 72 -5.98 -0.04 -9.00
N ASP A 73 -6.12 1.21 -9.45
CA ASP A 73 -6.36 1.57 -10.86
C ASP A 73 -5.34 2.60 -11.37
N ALA A 74 -4.37 2.98 -10.54
CA ALA A 74 -3.30 3.88 -10.98
C ALA A 74 -2.39 3.19 -12.00
N GLN A 75 -1.91 3.95 -12.97
CA GLN A 75 -1.04 3.46 -14.04
C GLN A 75 0.44 3.53 -13.67
N ASP A 76 0.80 4.41 -12.73
CA ASP A 76 2.16 4.56 -12.23
C ASP A 76 2.19 5.04 -10.76
N PHE A 77 3.39 5.05 -10.17
CA PHE A 77 3.61 5.50 -8.79
C PHE A 77 3.13 6.94 -8.57
N ARG A 78 3.38 7.82 -9.54
CA ARG A 78 3.03 9.25 -9.45
C ARG A 78 1.53 9.41 -9.36
N GLU A 79 0.79 8.76 -10.24
CA GLU A 79 -0.67 8.80 -10.28
C GLU A 79 -1.24 8.25 -8.96
N ALA A 80 -0.74 7.10 -8.48
CA ALA A 80 -1.23 6.49 -7.24
C ALA A 80 -1.07 7.44 -6.04
N VAL A 81 0.14 7.97 -5.83
CA VAL A 81 0.42 8.86 -4.70
C VAL A 81 -0.32 10.19 -4.82
N LEU A 82 -0.38 10.78 -6.02
CA LEU A 82 -1.14 12.02 -6.25
C LEU A 82 -2.63 11.83 -6.01
N ARG A 83 -3.22 10.71 -6.44
CA ARG A 83 -4.62 10.37 -6.15
C ARG A 83 -4.86 10.27 -4.65
N ALA A 84 -3.97 9.61 -3.92
CA ALA A 84 -4.09 9.45 -2.46
C ALA A 84 -4.05 10.79 -1.73
N VAL A 85 -3.06 11.64 -1.98
CA VAL A 85 -2.89 12.92 -1.25
C VAL A 85 -3.95 13.96 -1.62
N ASN A 86 -4.47 13.93 -2.86
CA ASN A 86 -5.53 14.85 -3.30
C ASN A 86 -6.92 14.51 -2.73
N LEU A 87 -7.10 13.38 -2.02
CA LEU A 87 -8.31 13.14 -1.23
C LEU A 87 -8.44 14.10 -0.03
N GLY A 88 -7.35 14.75 0.37
CA GLY A 88 -7.33 15.69 1.49
C GLY A 88 -7.55 15.04 2.85
N ASP A 89 -7.90 15.87 3.84
CA ASP A 89 -7.99 15.51 5.26
C ASP A 89 -6.66 14.94 5.78
N ASP A 90 -6.59 13.63 6.03
CA ASP A 90 -5.36 12.93 6.43
C ASP A 90 -4.55 12.45 5.20
N ALA A 91 -4.04 13.44 4.47
CA ALA A 91 -3.31 13.22 3.22
C ALA A 91 -1.92 12.57 3.45
N ASP A 92 -1.26 12.85 4.57
CA ASP A 92 0.05 12.30 4.90
C ASP A 92 -0.05 10.82 5.25
N THR A 93 -1.02 10.39 6.06
CA THR A 93 -1.21 8.96 6.37
C THR A 93 -1.64 8.20 5.12
N THR A 94 -2.61 8.72 4.37
CA THR A 94 -3.12 8.04 3.16
C THR A 94 -2.03 7.95 2.09
N GLY A 95 -1.26 9.02 1.90
CA GLY A 95 -0.11 9.06 1.00
C GLY A 95 1.00 8.09 1.40
N ALA A 96 1.30 7.97 2.70
CA ALA A 96 2.32 7.04 3.20
C ALA A 96 1.92 5.57 3.03
N ILE A 97 0.65 5.21 3.25
CA ILE A 97 0.15 3.85 3.01
C ILE A 97 0.17 3.55 1.51
N CYS A 98 -0.35 4.46 0.68
CA CYS A 98 -0.35 4.30 -0.78
C CYS A 98 1.08 4.19 -1.33
N GLY A 99 2.03 4.98 -0.81
CA GLY A 99 3.44 4.95 -1.19
C GLY A 99 4.11 3.60 -0.90
N GLN A 100 3.71 2.91 0.17
CA GLN A 100 4.20 1.55 0.45
C GLN A 100 3.72 0.55 -0.60
N PHE A 101 2.43 0.57 -0.97
CA PHE A 101 1.89 -0.31 -2.03
C PHE A 101 2.51 0.00 -3.39
N ALA A 102 2.52 1.28 -3.76
CA ALA A 102 3.09 1.75 -5.01
C ALA A 102 4.59 1.43 -5.12
N GLY A 103 5.35 1.65 -4.05
CA GLY A 103 6.77 1.33 -3.99
C GLY A 103 7.05 -0.17 -4.05
N ALA A 104 6.21 -1.00 -3.41
CA ALA A 104 6.33 -2.46 -3.51
C ALA A 104 6.01 -2.98 -4.92
N TYR A 105 5.09 -2.33 -5.65
CA TYR A 105 4.66 -2.78 -6.98
C TYR A 105 5.55 -2.26 -8.13
N TRP A 106 5.80 -0.95 -8.19
CA TRP A 106 6.61 -0.33 -9.25
C TRP A 106 8.11 -0.28 -8.92
N GLY A 107 8.49 -0.60 -7.69
CA GLY A 107 9.87 -0.52 -7.21
C GLY A 107 10.39 0.90 -7.09
N GLU A 108 11.62 1.04 -6.59
CA GLU A 108 12.30 2.34 -6.43
C GLU A 108 12.45 3.09 -7.77
N LEU A 109 12.76 2.37 -8.86
CA LEU A 109 12.91 2.94 -10.20
C LEU A 109 11.59 3.48 -10.77
N GLY A 110 10.44 3.09 -10.20
CA GLY A 110 9.13 3.62 -10.55
C GLY A 110 8.82 4.96 -9.87
N ILE A 111 9.60 5.37 -8.87
CA ILE A 111 9.41 6.64 -8.16
C ILE A 111 9.93 7.78 -9.04
N PRO A 112 9.18 8.88 -9.22
CA PRO A 112 9.68 10.03 -9.95
C PRO A 112 10.98 10.57 -9.37
N GLN A 113 12.01 10.73 -10.22
CA GLN A 113 13.34 11.14 -9.79
C GLN A 113 13.32 12.51 -9.10
N ASP A 114 12.51 13.45 -9.58
CA ASP A 114 12.30 14.77 -8.98
C ASP A 114 11.76 14.70 -7.54
N TRP A 115 11.01 13.64 -7.19
CA TRP A 115 10.54 13.41 -5.83
C TRP A 115 11.62 12.81 -4.94
N LEU A 116 12.42 11.88 -5.47
CA LEU A 116 13.56 11.32 -4.75
C LEU A 116 14.61 12.40 -4.46
N ASP A 117 14.91 13.26 -5.43
CA ASP A 117 15.87 14.35 -5.28
C ASP A 117 15.41 15.39 -4.24
N GLY A 118 14.09 15.54 -4.07
CA GLY A 118 13.48 16.40 -3.07
C GLY A 118 13.22 15.74 -1.71
N LEU A 119 13.50 14.43 -1.55
CA LEU A 119 13.16 13.69 -0.36
C LEU A 119 14.09 14.04 0.81
N ALA A 120 13.53 14.65 1.85
CA ALA A 120 14.28 14.98 3.05
C ALA A 120 14.82 13.70 3.72
N LYS A 121 16.11 13.72 4.09
CA LYS A 121 16.82 12.62 4.75
C LYS A 121 16.82 11.30 3.95
N LYS A 122 16.86 11.39 2.61
CA LYS A 122 16.98 10.22 1.73
C LYS A 122 18.08 9.26 2.16
N GLU A 123 19.27 9.77 2.48
CA GLU A 123 20.40 8.93 2.89
C GLU A 123 20.13 8.20 4.22
N MET A 124 19.38 8.80 5.14
CA MET A 124 18.98 8.13 6.39
C MET A 124 18.06 6.94 6.11
N ILE A 125 17.11 7.11 5.18
CA ILE A 125 16.15 6.07 4.78
C ILE A 125 16.90 4.93 4.07
N GLU A 126 17.78 5.24 3.12
CA GLU A 126 18.61 4.26 2.42
C GLU A 126 19.49 3.45 3.38
N ASN A 127 20.12 4.11 4.36
CA ASN A 127 20.93 3.44 5.39
C ASN A 127 20.08 2.50 6.26
N ALA A 128 18.88 2.93 6.65
CA ALA A 128 17.96 2.07 7.39
C ALA A 128 17.53 0.84 6.56
N LEU A 129 17.26 1.04 5.27
CA LEU A 129 16.93 -0.05 4.34
C LEU A 129 18.08 -1.07 4.23
N MET A 130 19.31 -0.59 4.06
CA MET A 130 20.50 -1.45 4.01
C MET A 130 20.66 -2.27 5.29
N GLY A 131 20.40 -1.70 6.46
CA GLY A 131 20.40 -2.42 7.73
C GLY A 131 19.37 -3.57 7.74
N LEU A 132 18.12 -3.28 7.35
CA LEU A 132 17.05 -4.29 7.30
C LEU A 132 17.35 -5.43 6.32
N MET A 133 17.95 -5.13 5.16
CA MET A 133 18.30 -6.15 4.17
C MET A 133 19.50 -7.00 4.60
N SER A 134 20.47 -6.39 5.28
CA SER A 134 21.68 -7.07 5.76
C SER A 134 21.36 -8.08 6.88
N ASP A 135 20.42 -7.74 7.77
CA ASP A 135 19.96 -8.63 8.83
C ASP A 135 19.20 -9.85 8.28
N ASN A 136 18.48 -9.68 7.17
CA ASN A 136 17.72 -10.75 6.52
C ASN A 136 18.63 -11.76 5.78
N ALA A 137 19.78 -11.32 5.26
CA ALA A 137 20.78 -12.18 4.63
C ALA A 137 21.54 -13.07 5.65
N GLY A 138 21.48 -12.75 6.94
CA GLY A 138 22.08 -13.53 8.03
C GLY A 138 21.19 -14.64 8.61
N GLN A 139 19.90 -14.68 8.26
CA GLN A 139 18.91 -15.62 8.82
C GLN A 139 18.54 -16.79 7.89
N THR A 140 19.14 -16.89 6.69
CA THR A 140 18.90 -17.99 5.73
C THR A 140 19.90 -19.15 5.85
N ARG A 141 20.31 -19.54 7.06
CA ARG A 141 21.15 -20.74 7.28
C ARG A 141 20.61 -21.64 8.37
#